data_AF-A0A2G1X7V6-F1
#
_entry.id   AF-A0A2G1X7V6-F1
#
_cell.length_a   1.000
_cell.length_b   1.000
_cell.length_c   1.000
_cell.angle_alpha   90.00
_cell.angle_beta   90.00
_cell.angle_gamma   90.00
#
_symmetry.space_group_name_H-M   'P 1'
#
loop_
_entity.id
_entity.type
_entity.pdbx_description
1 polymer ?
#
loop_
_entity_poly.entity_id
_entity_poly.type
_entity_poly.pdbx_seq_one_letter_code
_entity_poly.pdbx_strand_id
1 'polypeptide(L)'
;MTTESALADGVREALSVDAEAFAERAAEEAEIVKQELRDGSFDNHQSIVGFEYEFYAVGDGRWSEESRAGEYALMRVPRRMLELMGFEKELGLHNAEMCTSPQPLSDHGLRAQLAEVRARLEAAENTAGVEGMRLVSDGLWTIPPAGETAREYLTDSVEVDGVTVAVNMSDSVRYHAMANAAGGEGAD
;
A
#
# COMPACT_ATOMS: atom_id res chain seq x y z
N MET A 1 21.37 0.51 16.50
CA MET A 1 20.25 1.31 15.95
C MET A 1 19.18 0.32 15.56
N THR A 2 18.02 0.36 16.21
CA THR A 2 16.87 -0.50 15.84
C THR A 2 16.25 0.02 14.55
N THR A 3 15.52 -0.82 13.81
CA THR A 3 14.78 -0.42 12.60
C THR A 3 13.82 0.73 12.89
N GLU A 4 13.13 0.69 14.04
CA GLU A 4 12.22 1.74 14.50
C GLU A 4 12.92 3.10 14.71
N SER A 5 14.14 3.09 15.26
CA SER A 5 14.94 4.31 15.44
C SER A 5 15.38 4.91 14.10
N ALA A 6 15.70 4.06 13.10
CA ALA A 6 16.04 4.53 11.76
C ALA A 6 14.81 5.11 11.01
N LEU A 7 13.63 4.51 11.18
CA LEU A 7 12.38 5.05 10.64
C LEU A 7 12.05 6.41 11.26
N ALA A 8 12.11 6.53 12.59
CA ALA A 8 11.83 7.77 13.30
C ALA A 8 12.80 8.91 12.88
N ASP A 9 14.08 8.60 12.70
CA ASP A 9 15.05 9.54 12.15
C ASP A 9 14.68 10.01 10.74
N GLY A 10 14.32 9.09 9.84
CA GLY A 10 13.91 9.43 8.47
C GLY A 10 12.62 10.27 8.43
N VAL A 11 11.67 10.00 9.33
CA VAL A 11 10.45 10.81 9.46
C VAL A 11 10.79 12.21 9.95
N ARG A 12 11.64 12.36 10.98
CA ARG A 12 12.09 13.67 11.44
C ARG A 12 12.83 14.45 10.37
N GLU A 13 13.68 13.78 9.59
CA GLU A 13 14.37 14.39 8.45
C GLU A 13 13.35 14.91 7.42
N ALA A 14 12.38 14.09 7.03
CA ALA A 14 11.32 14.49 6.10
C ALA A 14 10.48 15.67 6.63
N LEU A 15 10.17 15.69 7.93
CA LEU A 15 9.41 16.78 8.57
C LEU A 15 10.24 18.05 8.80
N SER A 16 11.58 17.97 8.71
CA SER A 16 12.46 19.15 8.83
C SER A 16 12.56 19.97 7.55
N VAL A 17 11.99 19.48 6.45
CA VAL A 17 11.92 20.20 5.17
C VAL A 17 11.07 21.46 5.33
N ASP A 18 11.58 22.58 4.83
CA ASP A 18 10.82 23.83 4.75
C ASP A 18 9.62 23.67 3.80
N ALA A 19 8.43 23.56 4.38
CA ALA A 19 7.21 23.29 3.65
C ALA A 19 6.81 24.44 2.72
N GLU A 20 7.09 25.70 3.09
CA GLU A 20 6.75 26.86 2.27
C GLU A 20 7.67 26.94 1.05
N ALA A 21 8.99 26.85 1.28
CA ALA A 21 9.96 26.81 0.20
C ALA A 21 9.76 25.60 -0.74
N PHE A 22 9.39 24.44 -0.19
CA PHE A 22 9.05 23.27 -1.00
C PHE A 22 7.77 23.50 -1.82
N ALA A 23 6.73 24.09 -1.24
CA ALA A 23 5.47 24.36 -1.93
C ALA A 23 5.64 25.40 -3.05
N GLU A 24 6.41 26.46 -2.81
CA GLU A 24 6.77 27.44 -3.83
C GLU A 24 7.48 26.78 -5.01
N ARG A 25 8.53 25.99 -4.73
CA ARG A 25 9.27 25.27 -5.76
C ARG A 25 8.40 24.26 -6.51
N ALA A 26 7.55 23.50 -5.80
CA ALA A 26 6.65 22.54 -6.41
C ALA A 26 5.63 23.26 -7.33
N ALA A 27 5.16 24.45 -6.97
CA ALA A 27 4.30 25.26 -7.82
C ALA A 27 5.01 25.75 -9.09
N GLU A 28 6.27 26.18 -8.98
CA GLU A 28 7.10 26.55 -10.12
C GLU A 28 7.33 25.37 -11.07
N GLU A 29 7.75 24.22 -10.54
CA GLU A 29 7.97 23.00 -11.32
C GLU A 29 6.66 22.49 -11.94
N ALA A 30 5.52 22.65 -11.26
CA ALA A 30 4.21 22.31 -11.81
C ALA A 30 3.83 23.16 -13.03
N GLU A 31 4.23 24.44 -13.09
CA GLU A 31 3.98 25.25 -14.29
C GLU A 31 4.80 24.77 -15.49
N ILE A 32 6.00 24.22 -15.28
CA ILE A 32 6.79 23.58 -16.33
C ILE A 32 6.03 22.36 -16.86
N VAL A 33 5.61 21.45 -15.98
CA VAL A 33 4.87 20.23 -16.38
C VAL A 33 3.56 20.59 -17.10
N LYS A 34 2.81 21.59 -16.62
CA LYS A 34 1.59 22.07 -17.27
C LYS A 34 1.86 22.63 -18.67
N GLN A 35 2.99 23.32 -18.85
CA GLN A 35 3.37 23.85 -20.16
C GLN A 35 3.72 22.71 -21.13
N GLU A 36 4.55 21.75 -20.71
CA GLU A 36 4.89 20.56 -21.50
C GLU A 36 3.65 19.72 -21.87
N LEU A 37 2.65 19.63 -20.98
CA LEU A 37 1.36 19.00 -21.28
C LEU A 37 0.58 19.76 -22.37
N ARG A 38 0.58 21.10 -22.36
CA ARG A 38 -0.07 21.91 -23.39
C ARG A 38 0.66 21.84 -24.73
N ASP A 39 1.97 21.73 -24.69
CA ASP A 39 2.83 21.64 -25.87
C ASP A 39 2.83 20.23 -26.49
N GLY A 40 2.18 19.26 -25.83
CA GLY A 40 2.05 17.88 -26.31
C GLY A 40 3.34 17.05 -26.16
N SER A 41 4.29 17.51 -25.34
CA SER A 41 5.58 16.82 -25.14
C SER A 41 5.44 15.41 -24.59
N PHE A 42 4.34 15.12 -23.90
CA PHE A 42 4.01 13.81 -23.34
C PHE A 42 2.92 13.05 -24.12
N ASP A 43 2.50 13.55 -25.29
CA ASP A 43 1.46 12.91 -26.09
C ASP A 43 1.95 11.54 -26.57
N ASN A 44 1.27 10.49 -26.11
CA ASN A 44 1.58 9.15 -26.55
C ASN A 44 0.96 8.88 -27.92
N HIS A 45 1.76 8.38 -28.86
CA HIS A 45 1.28 8.00 -30.19
C HIS A 45 0.31 6.81 -30.18
N GLN A 46 0.21 6.11 -29.05
CA GLN A 46 -0.64 4.95 -28.88
C GLN A 46 -1.30 4.95 -27.50
N SER A 47 -2.61 4.73 -27.45
CA SER A 47 -3.31 4.51 -26.19
C SER A 47 -2.86 3.19 -25.54
N ILE A 48 -2.59 3.24 -24.24
CA ILE A 48 -2.18 2.09 -23.42
C ILE A 48 -3.16 1.87 -22.27
N VAL A 49 -3.19 0.65 -21.75
CA VAL A 49 -3.99 0.24 -20.59
C VAL A 49 -3.14 -0.62 -19.67
N GLY A 50 -3.25 -0.35 -18.37
CA GLY A 50 -2.73 -1.16 -17.27
C GLY A 50 -3.75 -1.11 -16.13
N PHE A 51 -3.71 -2.11 -15.27
CA PHE A 51 -4.55 -2.24 -14.10
C PHE A 51 -3.68 -2.34 -12.85
N GLU A 52 -4.17 -1.72 -11.78
CA GLU A 52 -3.68 -1.85 -10.42
C GLU A 52 -4.82 -2.46 -9.59
N TYR A 53 -4.48 -3.43 -8.75
CA TYR A 53 -5.42 -4.13 -7.88
C TYR A 53 -4.90 -4.14 -6.46
N GLU A 54 -5.72 -3.65 -5.54
CA GLU A 54 -5.45 -3.73 -4.11
C GLU A 54 -6.26 -4.86 -3.47
N PHE A 55 -5.63 -5.54 -2.53
CA PHE A 55 -6.20 -6.65 -1.78
C PHE A 55 -6.01 -6.47 -0.28
N TYR A 56 -6.96 -7.02 0.47
CA TYR A 56 -6.82 -7.39 1.87
C TYR A 56 -6.41 -8.86 1.96
N ALA A 57 -5.40 -9.17 2.76
CA ALA A 57 -5.13 -10.54 3.18
C ALA A 57 -6.01 -10.89 4.39
N VAL A 58 -6.73 -12.00 4.28
CA VAL A 58 -7.64 -12.49 5.32
C VAL A 58 -7.42 -13.96 5.60
N GLY A 59 -7.76 -14.44 6.79
CA GLY A 59 -7.67 -15.86 7.12
C GLY A 59 -8.61 -16.72 6.26
N ASP A 60 -8.11 -17.84 5.74
CA ASP A 60 -8.91 -18.83 5.00
C ASP A 60 -9.54 -19.91 5.91
N GLY A 61 -9.28 -19.84 7.22
CA GLY A 61 -9.77 -20.80 8.21
C GLY A 61 -8.95 -22.10 8.31
N ARG A 62 -7.89 -22.27 7.52
CA ARG A 62 -7.03 -23.47 7.51
C ARG A 62 -6.48 -23.83 8.89
N TRP A 63 -6.12 -22.83 9.67
CA TRP A 63 -5.49 -23.02 10.98
C TRP A 63 -6.50 -23.07 12.13
N SER A 64 -7.80 -23.00 11.86
CA SER A 64 -8.86 -22.98 12.89
C SER A 64 -9.94 -24.04 12.67
N GLU A 65 -9.54 -25.32 12.61
CA GLU A 65 -10.43 -26.46 12.39
C GLU A 65 -11.55 -26.61 13.45
N GLU A 66 -11.36 -26.12 14.68
CA GLU A 66 -12.30 -26.36 15.79
C GLU A 66 -13.27 -25.20 16.08
N SER A 67 -12.92 -23.95 15.71
CA SER A 67 -13.69 -22.76 16.10
C SER A 67 -14.05 -21.81 14.95
N ARG A 68 -13.50 -22.01 13.74
CA ARG A 68 -13.51 -21.00 12.64
C ARG A 68 -13.00 -19.62 13.08
N ALA A 69 -12.36 -19.52 14.25
CA ALA A 69 -11.84 -18.27 14.75
C ALA A 69 -10.79 -17.74 13.77
N GLY A 70 -10.91 -16.46 13.40
CA GLY A 70 -9.99 -15.83 12.45
C GLY A 70 -10.27 -16.12 10.97
N GLU A 71 -11.30 -16.90 10.63
CA GLU A 71 -11.74 -16.96 9.23
C GLU A 71 -12.22 -15.58 8.80
N TYR A 72 -11.75 -15.11 7.65
CA TYR A 72 -11.99 -13.77 7.11
C TYR A 72 -11.44 -12.61 7.94
N ALA A 73 -10.74 -12.88 9.06
CA ALA A 73 -10.05 -11.85 9.83
C ALA A 73 -8.84 -11.33 9.07
N LEU A 74 -8.53 -10.03 9.21
CA LEU A 74 -7.33 -9.43 8.65
C LEU A 74 -6.08 -10.23 9.07
N MET A 75 -5.20 -10.44 8.11
CA MET A 75 -3.87 -11.02 8.33
C MET A 75 -2.80 -10.06 7.88
N ARG A 76 -1.70 -10.01 8.61
CA ARG A 76 -0.50 -9.27 8.22
C ARG A 76 0.24 -10.10 7.17
N VAL A 77 0.47 -9.51 6.00
CA VAL A 77 1.18 -10.11 4.87
C VAL A 77 2.68 -10.08 5.16
N PRO A 78 3.36 -11.24 5.26
CA PRO A 78 4.81 -11.26 5.38
C PRO A 78 5.44 -10.54 4.20
N ARG A 79 6.33 -9.57 4.45
CA ARG A 79 6.88 -8.72 3.37
C ARG A 79 7.65 -9.50 2.30
N ARG A 80 8.33 -10.58 2.70
CA ARG A 80 8.97 -11.51 1.77
C ARG A 80 7.97 -12.22 0.85
N MET A 81 6.74 -12.42 1.30
CA MET A 81 5.69 -13.03 0.49
C MET A 81 5.22 -12.08 -0.62
N LEU A 82 5.13 -10.77 -0.36
CA LEU A 82 4.84 -9.77 -1.40
C LEU A 82 5.86 -9.83 -2.53
N GLU A 83 7.15 -9.89 -2.18
CA GLU A 83 8.24 -10.03 -3.15
C GLU A 83 8.13 -11.33 -3.96
N LEU A 84 7.76 -12.45 -3.33
CA LEU A 84 7.55 -13.74 -4.01
C LEU A 84 6.34 -13.71 -4.95
N MET A 85 5.27 -13.01 -4.59
CA MET A 85 4.09 -12.84 -5.44
C MET A 85 4.30 -11.78 -6.54
N GLY A 86 5.39 -11.00 -6.47
CA GLY A 86 5.64 -9.86 -7.34
C GLY A 86 4.70 -8.68 -7.06
N PHE A 87 4.19 -8.57 -5.83
CA PHE A 87 3.26 -7.54 -5.40
C PHE A 87 4.01 -6.39 -4.74
N GLU A 88 3.47 -5.19 -4.88
CA GLU A 88 4.00 -4.00 -4.24
C GLU A 88 3.54 -3.91 -2.78
N LYS A 89 4.36 -3.23 -1.97
CA LYS A 89 4.07 -2.98 -0.55
C LYS A 89 3.12 -1.81 -0.44
N GLU A 90 1.96 -2.07 0.12
CA GLU A 90 0.97 -1.03 0.38
C GLU A 90 1.06 -0.40 1.76
N LEU A 91 0.21 0.60 2.03
CA LEU A 91 0.13 1.28 3.32
C LEU A 91 0.01 0.28 4.49
N GLY A 92 -1.02 -0.57 4.51
CA GLY A 92 -1.25 -1.52 5.61
C GLY A 92 -0.34 -2.74 5.55
N LEU A 93 -0.03 -3.32 6.72
CA LEU A 93 0.57 -4.66 6.80
C LEU A 93 -0.35 -5.74 6.21
N HIS A 94 -1.64 -5.48 6.11
CA HIS A 94 -2.66 -6.39 5.58
C HIS A 94 -2.98 -6.18 4.10
N ASN A 95 -2.36 -5.18 3.47
CA ASN A 95 -2.60 -4.87 2.07
C ASN A 95 -1.52 -5.45 1.17
N ALA A 96 -1.92 -5.74 -0.06
CA ALA A 96 -1.05 -6.18 -1.13
C ALA A 96 -1.54 -5.55 -2.44
N GLU A 97 -0.63 -5.03 -3.26
CA GLU A 97 -0.97 -4.42 -4.55
C GLU A 97 -0.36 -5.22 -5.70
N MET A 98 -1.16 -5.40 -6.75
CA MET A 98 -0.73 -6.02 -8.01
C MET A 98 -0.94 -5.06 -9.17
N CYS A 99 0.14 -4.71 -9.85
CA CYS A 99 0.10 -3.95 -11.10
C CYS A 99 0.33 -4.90 -12.29
N THR A 100 -0.37 -4.64 -13.39
CA THR A 100 -0.09 -5.27 -14.69
C THR A 100 0.87 -4.42 -15.51
N SER A 101 1.61 -5.05 -16.41
CA SER A 101 2.41 -4.34 -17.41
C SER A 101 1.51 -3.52 -18.35
N PRO A 102 1.92 -2.33 -18.81
CA PRO A 102 1.14 -1.56 -19.77
C PRO A 102 1.03 -2.30 -21.11
N GLN A 103 -0.18 -2.35 -21.66
CA GLN A 103 -0.51 -3.00 -22.92
C GLN A 103 -1.16 -2.00 -23.89
N PRO A 104 -1.08 -2.21 -25.21
CA PRO A 104 -1.87 -1.46 -26.18
C PRO A 104 -3.37 -1.48 -25.86
N LEU A 105 -4.06 -0.35 -25.88
CA LEU A 105 -5.53 -0.32 -25.77
C LEU A 105 -6.16 -0.84 -27.07
N SER A 106 -6.27 -2.15 -27.17
CA SER A 106 -6.77 -2.91 -28.32
C SER A 106 -7.30 -4.25 -27.85
N ASP A 107 -8.03 -4.98 -28.70
CA ASP A 107 -8.50 -6.33 -28.37
C ASP A 107 -7.37 -7.28 -27.95
N HIS A 108 -6.20 -7.18 -28.58
CA HIS A 108 -5.05 -8.01 -28.22
C HIS A 108 -4.43 -7.61 -26.88
N GLY A 109 -4.30 -6.31 -26.63
CA GLY A 109 -3.77 -5.84 -25.35
C GLY A 109 -4.73 -6.09 -24.18
N LEU A 110 -6.05 -5.97 -24.38
CA LEU A 110 -7.03 -6.36 -23.36
C LEU A 110 -7.03 -7.87 -23.08
N ARG A 111 -6.80 -8.71 -24.10
CA ARG A 111 -6.57 -10.15 -23.90
C ARG A 111 -5.27 -10.43 -23.15
N ALA A 112 -4.20 -9.68 -23.43
CA ALA A 112 -2.94 -9.78 -22.69
C ALA A 112 -3.12 -9.37 -21.23
N GLN A 113 -3.81 -8.26 -20.95
CA GLN A 113 -4.19 -7.83 -19.60
C GLN A 113 -4.95 -8.93 -18.85
N LEU A 114 -6.00 -9.49 -19.45
CA LEU A 114 -6.78 -10.57 -18.82
C LEU A 114 -5.91 -11.80 -18.51
N ALA A 115 -4.99 -12.17 -19.41
CA ALA A 115 -4.10 -13.30 -19.21
C ALA A 115 -3.10 -13.04 -18.08
N GLU A 116 -2.51 -11.84 -18.03
CA GLU A 116 -1.58 -11.41 -16.98
C GLU A 116 -2.25 -11.39 -15.61
N VAL A 117 -3.43 -10.77 -15.50
CA VAL A 117 -4.22 -10.74 -14.25
C VAL A 117 -4.50 -12.15 -13.75
N ARG A 118 -4.97 -13.06 -14.63
CA ARG A 118 -5.27 -14.45 -14.24
C ARG A 118 -4.02 -15.18 -13.74
N ALA A 119 -2.92 -15.10 -14.48
CA ALA A 119 -1.68 -15.79 -14.13
C ALA A 119 -1.11 -15.28 -12.79
N ARG A 120 -1.13 -13.97 -12.58
CA ARG A 120 -0.61 -13.35 -11.35
C ARG A 120 -1.51 -13.64 -10.14
N LEU A 121 -2.83 -13.55 -10.30
CA LEU A 121 -3.77 -13.90 -9.23
C LEU A 121 -3.67 -15.38 -8.86
N GLU A 122 -3.62 -16.29 -9.83
CA GLU A 122 -3.46 -17.72 -9.55
C GLU A 122 -2.16 -18.01 -8.78
N ALA A 123 -1.04 -17.40 -9.18
CA ALA A 123 0.22 -17.54 -8.45
C ALA A 123 0.15 -16.96 -7.02
N ALA A 124 -0.46 -15.79 -6.86
CA ALA A 124 -0.62 -15.13 -5.58
C ALA A 124 -1.56 -15.90 -4.63
N GLU A 125 -2.71 -16.37 -5.10
CA GLU A 125 -3.65 -17.19 -4.32
C GLU A 125 -3.02 -18.51 -3.88
N ASN A 126 -2.25 -19.17 -4.74
CA ASN A 126 -1.53 -20.39 -4.37
C ASN A 126 -0.50 -20.12 -3.27
N THR A 127 0.23 -19.00 -3.36
CA THR A 127 1.25 -18.62 -2.38
C THR A 127 0.62 -18.21 -1.05
N ALA A 128 -0.37 -17.31 -1.06
CA ALA A 128 -1.10 -16.87 0.13
C ALA A 128 -1.82 -18.04 0.80
N GLY A 129 -2.42 -18.92 -0.01
CA GLY A 129 -3.07 -20.13 0.45
C GLY A 129 -2.16 -20.96 1.33
N VAL A 130 -0.90 -21.22 0.94
CA VAL A 130 0.06 -22.01 1.76
C VAL A 130 0.16 -21.50 3.20
N GLU A 131 0.08 -20.19 3.41
CA GLU A 131 0.16 -19.53 4.72
C GLU A 131 -1.21 -19.41 5.43
N GLY A 132 -2.29 -19.95 4.86
CA GLY A 132 -3.65 -19.84 5.38
C GLY A 132 -4.30 -18.48 5.14
N MET A 133 -3.84 -17.76 4.10
CA MET A 133 -4.39 -16.49 3.68
C MET A 133 -5.21 -16.61 2.39
N ARG A 134 -6.21 -15.74 2.28
CA ARG A 134 -6.93 -15.42 1.05
C ARG A 134 -6.76 -13.95 0.73
N LEU A 135 -6.60 -13.61 -0.54
CA LEU A 135 -6.61 -12.23 -1.02
C LEU A 135 -8.04 -11.85 -1.40
N VAL A 136 -8.51 -10.71 -0.89
CA VAL A 136 -9.87 -10.20 -1.13
C VAL A 136 -9.76 -8.76 -1.64
N SER A 137 -10.37 -8.49 -2.79
CA SER A 137 -10.51 -7.12 -3.30
C SER A 137 -11.88 -6.60 -2.89
N ASP A 138 -11.89 -5.68 -1.93
CA ASP A 138 -13.08 -5.01 -1.39
C ASP A 138 -12.72 -3.56 -1.06
N GLY A 139 -13.71 -2.68 -0.90
CA GLY A 139 -13.50 -1.26 -0.64
C GLY A 139 -13.05 -0.95 0.80
N LEU A 140 -13.45 -1.77 1.77
CA LEU A 140 -13.02 -1.65 3.16
C LEU A 140 -13.20 -2.97 3.91
N TRP A 141 -12.15 -3.41 4.61
CA TRP A 141 -12.21 -4.61 5.44
C TRP A 141 -11.93 -4.29 6.91
N THR A 142 -12.84 -4.66 7.80
CA THR A 142 -12.79 -4.30 9.23
C THR A 142 -12.95 -5.49 10.17
N ILE A 143 -12.86 -6.73 9.67
CA ILE A 143 -12.87 -7.91 10.53
C ILE A 143 -11.46 -8.04 11.15
N PRO A 144 -11.28 -7.76 12.45
CA PRO A 144 -9.94 -7.72 13.05
C PRO A 144 -9.37 -9.14 13.24
N PRO A 145 -8.04 -9.26 13.45
CA PRO A 145 -7.45 -10.48 13.96
C PRO A 145 -8.14 -10.99 15.23
N ALA A 146 -8.09 -12.30 15.46
CA ALA A 146 -8.68 -12.91 16.63
C ALA A 146 -8.07 -12.33 17.93
N GLY A 147 -8.93 -11.82 18.82
CA GLY A 147 -8.52 -11.21 20.08
C GLY A 147 -8.24 -9.71 20.02
N GLU A 148 -8.32 -9.09 18.85
CA GLU A 148 -8.18 -7.64 18.66
C GLU A 148 -9.54 -7.02 18.28
N THR A 149 -9.70 -5.71 18.50
CA THR A 149 -10.80 -4.95 17.85
C THR A 149 -10.32 -4.30 16.55
N ALA A 150 -11.26 -4.01 15.64
CA ALA A 150 -10.94 -3.33 14.38
C ALA A 150 -10.31 -1.95 14.62
N ARG A 151 -10.80 -1.25 15.65
CA ARG A 151 -10.26 0.05 16.06
C ARG A 151 -8.81 -0.10 16.49
N GLU A 152 -8.54 -0.99 17.46
CA GLU A 152 -7.15 -1.21 17.92
C GLU A 152 -6.26 -1.59 16.75
N TYR A 153 -6.59 -2.63 15.98
CA TYR A 153 -5.76 -3.06 14.86
C TYR A 153 -5.48 -1.95 13.84
N LEU A 154 -6.49 -1.17 13.44
CA LEU A 154 -6.33 -0.15 12.40
C LEU A 154 -5.76 1.19 12.89
N THR A 155 -5.80 1.47 14.20
CA THR A 155 -5.34 2.73 14.77
C THR A 155 -4.20 2.59 15.78
N ASP A 156 -3.70 1.38 16.03
CA ASP A 156 -2.62 1.15 17.00
C ASP A 156 -1.31 1.83 16.55
N SER A 157 -0.64 2.45 17.51
CA SER A 157 0.57 3.23 17.28
C SER A 157 1.40 3.32 18.55
N VAL A 158 2.71 3.46 18.37
CA VAL A 158 3.67 3.71 19.44
C VAL A 158 4.40 5.03 19.19
N GLU A 159 4.88 5.65 20.26
CA GLU A 159 5.72 6.85 20.16
C GLU A 159 7.20 6.44 20.22
N VAL A 160 7.98 6.89 19.24
CA VAL A 160 9.42 6.63 19.12
C VAL A 160 10.13 7.94 18.78
N ASP A 161 10.93 8.47 19.71
CA ASP A 161 11.73 9.68 19.52
C ASP A 161 10.92 10.90 18.99
N GLY A 162 9.71 11.09 19.53
CA GLY A 162 8.76 12.14 19.18
C GLY A 162 7.90 11.86 17.94
N VAL A 163 8.06 10.68 17.30
CA VAL A 163 7.33 10.27 16.10
C VAL A 163 6.28 9.22 16.45
N THR A 164 5.05 9.42 15.96
CA THR A 164 4.00 8.40 16.04
C THR A 164 4.19 7.35 14.95
N VAL A 165 4.45 6.11 15.34
CA VAL A 165 4.68 4.97 14.45
C VAL A 165 3.50 4.02 14.53
N ALA A 166 2.68 3.97 13.47
CA ALA A 166 1.57 3.03 13.35
C ALA A 166 2.07 1.58 13.28
N VAL A 167 1.54 0.70 14.14
CA VAL A 167 2.01 -0.68 14.31
C VAL A 167 1.66 -1.56 13.10
N ASN A 168 0.51 -1.29 12.46
CA ASN A 168 -0.01 -2.10 11.35
C ASN A 168 0.15 -1.43 9.99
N MET A 169 1.17 -0.57 9.84
CA MET A 169 1.55 0.11 8.61
C MET A 169 2.91 -0.38 8.09
N SER A 170 3.16 -0.23 6.78
CA SER A 170 4.48 -0.42 6.18
C SER A 170 5.51 0.53 6.79
N ASP A 171 6.71 0.00 7.05
CA ASP A 171 7.90 0.76 7.46
C ASP A 171 8.39 1.64 6.29
N SER A 172 7.66 2.73 6.08
CA SER A 172 7.83 3.67 4.98
C SER A 172 7.82 5.07 5.54
N VAL A 173 8.97 5.74 5.44
CA VAL A 173 9.15 7.13 5.88
C VAL A 173 8.05 8.02 5.29
N ARG A 174 7.69 7.83 4.00
CA ARG A 174 6.63 8.59 3.34
C ARG A 174 5.31 8.51 4.09
N TYR A 175 4.86 7.28 4.39
CA TYR A 175 3.55 7.08 5.03
C TYR A 175 3.53 7.60 6.47
N HIS A 176 4.60 7.36 7.23
CA HIS A 176 4.70 7.87 8.60
C HIS A 176 4.86 9.39 8.64
N ALA A 177 5.60 10.00 7.71
CA ALA A 177 5.72 11.46 7.62
C ALA A 177 4.38 12.11 7.28
N MET A 178 3.61 11.54 6.33
CA MET A 178 2.26 12.02 6.01
C MET A 178 1.33 11.99 7.23
N ALA A 179 1.38 10.91 8.02
CA ALA A 179 0.57 10.78 9.23
C ALA A 179 0.97 11.77 10.33
N ASN A 180 2.27 12.03 10.49
CA ASN A 180 2.79 12.93 11.54
C ASN A 180 2.72 14.42 11.15
N ALA A 181 2.74 14.76 9.86
CA ALA A 181 2.62 16.14 9.38
C ALA A 181 1.27 16.78 9.74
N ALA A 182 0.19 15.98 9.75
CA ALA A 182 -1.16 16.44 10.08
C ALA A 182 -1.38 16.72 11.58
N GLY A 183 -0.48 16.29 12.47
CA GLY A 183 -0.58 16.50 13.91
C GLY A 183 -0.11 17.88 14.41
N GLY A 184 0.43 18.72 13.54
CA GLY A 184 0.95 20.05 13.87
C GLY A 184 -0.08 21.19 13.84
N GLU A 185 -1.26 20.96 13.26
CA GLU A 185 -2.35 21.94 13.20
C GLU A 185 -3.57 21.43 13.97
N GLY A 186 -3.69 21.80 15.25
CA GLY A 186 -4.96 21.79 15.99
C GLY A 186 -5.05 20.85 17.18
N ALA A 187 -4.51 21.29 18.32
CA ALA A 187 -5.07 21.00 19.64
C ALA A 187 -4.87 22.24 20.53
N ASP A 188 -5.67 23.27 20.27
CA ASP A 188 -5.96 24.38 21.18
C ASP A 188 -7.47 24.64 21.15
#